data_AF-A0A2D4ENT4-F1
#
_entry.id   AF-A0A2D4ENT4-F1
#
_cell.length_a   1.000
_cell.length_b   1.000
_cell.length_c   1.000
_cell.angle_alpha   90.00
_cell.angle_beta   90.00
_cell.angle_gamma   90.00
#
_symmetry.space_group_name_H-M   'P 1'
#
loop_
_entity.id
_entity.type
_entity.pdbx_description
1 polymer ?
#
loop_
_entity_poly.entity_id
_entity_poly.type
_entity_poly.pdbx_seq_one_letter_code
_entity_poly.pdbx_strand_id
1 'polypeptide(L)'
;MKSLQYLNLRGNTIAQVQELEKLQVLPMLRALVLLENPCSDESEYRVEALVLLPSLERLDKDFFEEEERNEAADIRQRRKEEELELQKEREREKELEEAEDTAQED
;
A
#
# COMPACT_ATOMS: atom_id res chain seq x y z
N MET A 1 15.90 11.38 3.86
CA MET A 1 16.46 11.97 2.62
C MET A 1 15.30 12.55 1.81
N LYS A 2 15.23 13.88 1.62
CA LYS A 2 14.03 14.52 1.04
C LYS A 2 14.04 14.64 -0.50
N SER A 3 15.13 14.25 -1.16
CA SER A 3 15.34 14.47 -2.59
C SER A 3 15.72 13.19 -3.37
N LEU A 4 15.64 12.02 -2.74
CA LEU A 4 15.96 10.76 -3.40
C LEU A 4 14.84 10.43 -4.40
N GLN A 5 15.19 10.29 -5.68
CA GLN A 5 14.22 10.06 -6.77
C GLN A 5 14.38 8.70 -7.45
N TYR A 6 15.59 8.13 -7.41
CA TYR A 6 15.92 6.85 -8.01
C TYR A 6 16.56 5.96 -6.94
N LEU A 7 16.05 4.74 -6.81
CA LEU A 7 16.59 3.72 -5.93
C LEU A 7 16.71 2.40 -6.69
N ASN A 8 17.87 1.75 -6.56
CA ASN A 8 18.10 0.45 -7.17
C ASN A 8 18.41 -0.55 -6.06
N LEU A 9 17.55 -1.55 -5.94
CA LEU A 9 17.61 -2.65 -4.98
C LEU A 9 17.73 -4.00 -5.70
N ARG A 10 18.26 -4.02 -6.94
CA ARG A 10 18.46 -5.26 -7.69
C ARG A 10 19.33 -6.26 -6.90
N GLY A 11 18.98 -7.54 -6.97
CA GLY A 11 19.81 -8.62 -6.42
C GLY A 11 19.82 -8.66 -4.89
N ASN A 12 18.71 -8.26 -4.27
CA ASN A 12 18.51 -8.34 -2.82
C ASN A 12 17.53 -9.47 -2.49
N THR A 13 17.19 -9.62 -1.20
CA THR A 13 16.34 -10.70 -0.70
C THR A 13 14.99 -10.19 -0.22
N ILE A 14 14.40 -9.21 -0.91
CA ILE A 14 13.06 -8.70 -0.59
C ILE A 14 12.04 -9.76 -1.02
N ALA A 15 11.45 -10.44 -0.03
CA ALA A 15 10.60 -11.59 -0.27
C ALA A 15 9.15 -11.20 -0.57
N GLN A 16 8.70 -10.07 -0.04
CA GLN A 16 7.32 -9.61 -0.12
C GLN A 16 7.26 -8.17 -0.60
N VAL A 17 6.37 -7.88 -1.55
CA VAL A 17 6.18 -6.52 -2.08
C VAL A 17 5.68 -5.54 -1.02
N GLN A 18 5.00 -6.02 0.03
CA GLN A 18 4.52 -5.23 1.17
C GLN A 18 5.67 -4.51 1.91
N GLU A 19 6.90 -5.01 1.81
CA GLU A 19 8.06 -4.33 2.40
C GLU A 19 8.30 -2.93 1.82
N LEU A 20 7.76 -2.63 0.63
CA LEU A 20 7.84 -1.33 -0.02
C LEU A 20 7.11 -0.23 0.74
N GLU A 21 6.19 -0.54 1.65
CA GLU A 21 5.56 0.45 2.55
C GLU A 21 6.61 1.27 3.31
N LYS A 22 7.74 0.64 3.66
CA LYS A 22 8.86 1.30 4.35
C LYS A 22 9.48 2.42 3.53
N LEU A 23 9.31 2.41 2.20
CA LEU A 23 9.82 3.43 1.28
C LEU A 23 8.88 4.64 1.16
N GLN A 24 7.68 4.63 1.75
CA GLN A 24 6.76 5.79 1.75
C GLN A 24 7.36 7.03 2.43
N VAL A 25 8.40 6.85 3.25
CA VAL A 25 9.19 7.95 3.84
C VAL A 25 10.00 8.76 2.81
N LEU A 26 10.03 8.33 1.55
CA LEU A 26 10.74 8.95 0.44
C LEU A 26 9.75 9.66 -0.52
N PRO A 27 9.31 10.89 -0.21
CA PRO A 27 8.22 11.56 -0.94
C PRO A 27 8.55 11.92 -2.40
N MET A 28 9.84 11.90 -2.75
CA MET A 28 10.32 12.23 -4.10
C MET A 28 10.71 10.99 -4.91
N LEU A 29 10.52 9.77 -4.38
CA LEU A 29 10.88 8.55 -5.09
C LEU A 29 9.98 8.37 -6.33
N ARG A 30 10.61 8.35 -7.52
CA ARG A 30 9.96 8.21 -8.83
C ARG A 30 10.35 6.94 -9.57
N ALA A 31 11.53 6.39 -9.32
CA ALA A 31 12.01 5.21 -10.01
C ALA A 31 12.61 4.20 -9.05
N LEU A 32 12.19 2.94 -9.19
CA LEU A 32 12.64 1.82 -8.38
C LEU A 32 13.06 0.65 -9.27
N VAL A 33 14.08 -0.10 -8.84
CA VAL A 33 14.48 -1.37 -9.48
C VAL A 33 14.53 -2.43 -8.39
N LEU A 34 13.78 -3.52 -8.54
CA LEU A 34 13.76 -4.68 -7.65
C LEU A 34 14.01 -6.00 -8.39
N LEU A 35 14.37 -5.99 -9.68
CA LEU A 35 14.78 -7.20 -10.39
C LEU A 35 15.75 -8.07 -9.55
N GLU A 36 15.67 -9.38 -9.70
CA GLU A 36 16.47 -10.32 -8.89
C GLU A 36 16.18 -10.22 -7.38
N ASN A 37 14.94 -9.91 -7.00
CA ASN A 37 14.40 -10.14 -5.66
C ASN A 37 13.25 -11.15 -5.76
N PRO A 38 13.01 -12.01 -4.76
CA PRO A 38 11.91 -12.97 -4.83
C PRO A 38 10.53 -12.36 -5.10
N CYS A 39 10.26 -11.14 -4.61
CA CYS A 39 8.99 -10.45 -4.87
C CYS A 39 8.77 -10.07 -6.34
N SER A 40 9.83 -9.98 -7.17
CA SER A 40 9.70 -9.58 -8.58
C SER A 40 9.08 -10.67 -9.47
N ASP A 41 8.93 -11.88 -8.96
CA ASP A 41 8.35 -13.03 -9.68
C ASP A 41 6.82 -13.15 -9.48
N GLU A 42 6.22 -12.33 -8.61
CA GLU A 42 4.78 -12.32 -8.37
C GLU A 42 4.02 -11.67 -9.55
N SER A 43 2.85 -12.19 -9.93
CA SER A 43 2.08 -11.67 -11.07
C SER A 43 1.58 -10.24 -10.86
N GLU A 44 1.16 -9.94 -9.64
CA GLU A 44 0.61 -8.63 -9.24
C GLU A 44 1.70 -7.65 -8.76
N TYR A 45 2.98 -8.04 -8.83
CA TYR A 45 4.11 -7.30 -8.28
C TYR A 45 4.11 -5.81 -8.68
N ARG A 46 3.86 -5.52 -9.97
CA ARG A 46 3.89 -4.15 -10.49
C ARG A 46 2.75 -3.30 -9.95
N VAL A 47 1.53 -3.82 -10.03
CA VAL A 47 0.32 -3.13 -9.55
C VAL A 47 0.41 -2.93 -8.05
N GLU A 48 0.81 -3.96 -7.29
CA GLU A 48 0.94 -3.87 -5.83
C GLU A 48 2.04 -2.87 -5.43
N ALA A 49 3.20 -2.85 -6.12
CA ALA A 49 4.23 -1.84 -5.89
C ALA A 49 3.69 -0.42 -6.10
N LEU A 50 2.83 -0.21 -7.10
CA LEU A 50 2.19 1.07 -7.38
C LEU A 50 1.07 1.41 -6.40
N VAL A 51 0.35 0.41 -5.88
CA VAL A 51 -0.62 0.57 -4.76
C VAL A 51 0.11 1.13 -3.54
N LEU A 52 1.26 0.54 -3.17
CA LEU A 52 2.03 0.92 -1.99
C LEU A 52 2.83 2.22 -2.17
N LEU A 53 3.29 2.52 -3.40
CA LEU A 53 4.07 3.71 -3.76
C LEU A 53 3.41 4.47 -4.94
N PRO A 54 2.33 5.24 -4.69
CA PRO A 54 1.56 5.89 -5.75
C PRO A 54 2.34 6.94 -6.57
N SER A 55 3.43 7.46 -6.00
CA SER A 55 4.29 8.48 -6.61
C SER A 55 5.26 7.91 -7.65
N LEU A 56 5.31 6.58 -7.80
CA LEU A 56 6.26 5.90 -8.66
C LEU A 56 5.90 6.08 -10.15
N GLU A 57 6.90 6.48 -10.92
CA GLU A 57 6.81 6.70 -12.36
C GLU A 57 7.35 5.49 -13.13
N ARG A 58 8.38 4.84 -12.59
CA ARG A 58 9.07 3.71 -13.22
C ARG A 58 9.37 2.59 -12.25
N LEU A 59 9.21 1.36 -12.72
CA LEU A 59 9.60 0.14 -12.04
C LEU A 59 10.39 -0.74 -13.01
N ASP A 60 11.57 -1.18 -12.57
CA ASP A 60 12.46 -2.08 -13.33
C ASP A 60 12.87 -1.57 -14.72
N LYS A 61 12.95 -0.24 -14.85
CA LYS A 61 13.29 0.56 -16.05
C LYS A 61 12.13 0.86 -16.98
N ASP A 62 10.96 0.27 -16.73
CA ASP A 62 9.76 0.51 -17.51
C ASP A 62 8.86 1.54 -16.82
N PHE A 63 8.16 2.36 -17.60
CA PHE A 63 7.12 3.24 -17.07
C PHE A 63 5.87 2.41 -16.71
N PHE A 64 5.06 2.94 -15.80
CA PHE A 64 3.71 2.42 -15.62
C PHE A 64 2.79 2.94 -16.70
N GLU A 65 2.01 2.03 -17.28
CA GLU A 65 0.94 2.36 -18.20
C GLU A 65 -0.27 2.96 -17.47
N GLU A 66 -1.18 3.58 -18.20
CA GLU A 66 -2.37 4.20 -17.63
C GLU A 66 -3.30 3.17 -16.99
N GLU A 67 -3.42 1.98 -17.60
CA GLU A 67 -4.21 0.88 -17.06
C GLU A 67 -3.71 0.44 -15.69
N GLU A 68 -2.39 0.26 -15.52
CA GLU A 68 -1.78 -0.11 -14.23
C GLU A 68 -2.05 0.96 -13.15
N ARG A 69 -2.02 2.25 -13.55
CA ARG A 69 -2.30 3.37 -12.63
C ARG A 69 -3.74 3.39 -12.17
N ASN A 70 -4.67 3.16 -13.09
CA ASN A 70 -6.10 3.13 -12.81
C ASN A 70 -6.43 1.93 -11.92
N GLU A 71 -5.90 0.75 -12.23
CA GLU A 71 -6.08 -0.45 -11.43
C GLU A 71 -5.54 -0.27 -10.00
N ALA A 72 -4.32 0.26 -9.85
CA ALA A 72 -3.77 0.54 -8.54
C ALA A 72 -4.58 1.60 -7.76
N ALA A 73 -5.17 2.58 -8.45
CA ALA A 73 -6.04 3.58 -7.83
C ALA A 73 -7.36 2.97 -7.33
N ASP A 74 -7.98 2.11 -8.12
CA ASP A 74 -9.21 1.40 -7.76
C ASP A 74 -8.97 0.47 -6.57
N ILE A 75 -7.84 -0.26 -6.55
CA ILE A 75 -7.46 -1.10 -5.41
C ILE A 75 -7.28 -0.26 -4.14
N ARG A 76 -6.58 0.89 -4.21
CA ARG A 76 -6.42 1.78 -3.05
C ARG A 76 -7.76 2.31 -2.55
N GLN A 77 -8.65 2.70 -3.46
CA GLN A 77 -9.96 3.20 -3.11
C GLN A 77 -10.79 2.12 -2.40
N ARG A 78 -10.82 0.91 -2.95
CA ARG A 78 -11.51 -0.23 -2.35
C ARG A 78 -10.97 -0.56 -0.95
N ARG A 79 -9.65 -0.67 -0.78
CA ARG A 79 -9.01 -0.93 0.54
C ARG A 79 -9.41 0.13 1.57
N LYS A 80 -9.47 1.40 1.16
CA LYS A 80 -9.86 2.51 2.04
C LYS A 80 -11.34 2.47 2.43
N GLU A 81 -12.22 2.10 1.50
CA GLU A 81 -13.65 1.92 1.77
C GLU A 81 -13.88 0.76 2.73
N GLU A 82 -13.26 -0.39 2.48
CA GLU A 82 -13.31 -1.57 3.35
C GLU A 82 -12.82 -1.26 4.78
N GLU A 83 -11.70 -0.54 4.90
CA GLU A 83 -11.16 -0.13 6.21
C GLU A 83 -12.11 0.82 6.96
N LEU A 84 -12.74 1.77 6.25
CA LEU A 84 -13.70 2.70 6.83
C LEU A 84 -14.98 2.00 7.29
N GLU A 85 -15.48 1.05 6.53
CA GLU A 85 -16.65 0.24 6.90
C GLU A 85 -16.37 -0.58 8.15
N LEU A 86 -15.23 -1.27 8.20
CA LEU A 86 -14.81 -2.05 9.36
C LEU A 86 -14.62 -1.17 10.61
N GLN A 87 -14.10 0.06 10.44
CA GLN A 87 -13.96 1.00 11.54
C GLN A 87 -15.33 1.42 12.10
N LYS A 88 -16.30 1.73 11.23
CA LYS A 88 -17.66 2.10 11.65
C LYS A 88 -18.37 0.95 12.37
N GLU A 89 -18.18 -0.28 11.90
CA GLU A 89 -18.75 -1.47 12.55
C GLU A 89 -18.21 -1.62 13.98
N ARG A 90 -16.88 -1.52 14.14
CA ARG A 90 -16.24 -1.57 15.46
C ARG A 90 -16.65 -0.44 16.39
N GLU A 91 -16.83 0.77 15.86
CA GLU A 91 -17.33 1.91 16.64
C GLU A 91 -18.76 1.66 17.12
N ARG A 92 -19.64 1.15 16.24
CA ARG A 92 -21.01 0.80 16.60
C ARG A 92 -21.08 -0.33 17.64
N GLU A 93 -20.23 -1.34 17.53
CA GLU A 93 -20.15 -2.41 18.53
C GLU A 93 -19.75 -1.87 19.90
N LYS A 94 -18.76 -0.98 19.96
CA LYS A 94 -18.35 -0.33 21.21
C LYS A 94 -19.45 0.55 21.82
N GLU A 95 -20.15 1.32 21.00
CA GLU A 95 -21.28 2.14 21.46
C GLU A 95 -22.41 1.30 22.06
N LEU A 96 -22.68 0.11 21.51
CA LEU A 96 -23.66 -0.83 22.04
C LEU A 96 -23.20 -1.44 23.37
N GLU A 97 -21.93 -1.84 23.47
CA GLU A 97 -21.34 -2.38 24.70
C GLU A 97 -21.37 -1.34 25.83
N GLU A 98 -20.97 -0.09 25.56
CA GLU A 98 -21.02 1.02 26.54
C GLU A 98 -22.46 1.36 26.98
N ALA A 99 -23.43 1.28 26.06
CA ALA A 99 -24.84 1.48 26.39
C ALA A 99 -25.43 0.35 27.26
N GLU A 100 -24.99 -0.90 27.05
CA GLU A 100 -25.39 -2.04 27.87
C GLU A 100 -24.79 -1.96 29.29
N ASP A 101 -23.52 -1.59 29.42
CA ASP A 101 -22.84 -1.43 30.71
C ASP A 101 -23.50 -0.32 31.55
N THR A 102 -23.77 0.84 30.95
CA THR A 102 -24.45 1.95 31.64
C THR A 102 -25.87 1.62 32.08
N ALA A 103 -26.60 0.78 31.31
CA ALA A 103 -27.95 0.35 31.68
C ALA A 103 -27.97 -0.70 32.81
N GLN A 104 -26.85 -1.34 33.12
CA GLN A 104 -26.72 -2.31 34.21
C GLN A 104 -26.23 -1.69 35.54
N GLU A 105 -25.72 -0.45 35.51
CA GLU A 105 -25.26 0.28 36.70
C GLU A 105 -26.35 1.14 37.38
N ASP A 106 -27.50 1.36 36.73
CA ASP A 106 -28.72 2.02 37.26
C ASP A 106 -29.74 1.03 37.86
#